data_AF-A0A348TQF7-F1
#
_entry.id   AF-A0A348TQF7-F1
#
_cell.length_a   1.000
_cell.length_b   1.000
_cell.length_c   1.000
_cell.angle_alpha   90.00
_cell.angle_beta   90.00
_cell.angle_gamma   90.00
#
_symmetry.space_group_name_H-M   'P 1'
#
loop_
_entity.id
_entity.type
_entity.pdbx_description
1 polymer ?
#
loop_
_entity_poly.entity_id
_entity_poly.type
_entity_poly.pdbx_seq_one_letter_code
_entity_poly.pdbx_strand_id
1 'polypeptide(L)'
;MSEKVFVKKPTSPILTSIKLSSSKSESNRALVINAVSGNQCDLKNLSDARDTQTMQRLLLSNDKTLDVLDAGTTMSVVSVISVLTD
;
A
#
# COMPACT_ATOMS: atom_id res chain seq x y z
N MET A 1 3.14 0.87 -23.15
CA MET A 1 4.44 0.43 -23.70
C MET A 1 4.88 -0.80 -22.94
N SER A 2 5.09 -1.92 -23.62
CA SER A 2 5.50 -3.17 -22.96
C SER A 2 7.02 -3.27 -22.95
N GLU A 3 7.65 -3.01 -21.81
CA GLU A 3 9.09 -3.25 -21.66
C GLU A 3 9.37 -4.76 -21.66
N LYS A 4 10.34 -5.18 -22.46
CA LYS A 4 10.81 -6.57 -22.50
C LYS A 4 12.09 -6.67 -21.67
N VAL A 5 12.08 -7.56 -20.69
CA VAL A 5 13.25 -7.85 -19.85
C VAL A 5 13.89 -9.15 -20.33
N PHE A 6 15.19 -9.10 -20.64
CA PHE A 6 15.99 -10.28 -21.00
C PHE A 6 16.79 -10.77 -19.79
N VAL A 7 16.57 -12.01 -19.39
CA VAL A 7 17.27 -12.65 -18.26
C VAL A 7 18.30 -13.63 -18.79
N LYS A 8 19.55 -13.55 -18.30
CA LYS A 8 20.66 -14.48 -18.64
C LYS A 8 21.14 -15.20 -17.38
N LYS A 9 21.72 -16.39 -17.56
CA LYS A 9 22.31 -17.13 -16.44
C LYS A 9 23.47 -16.34 -15.81
N PRO A 10 23.53 -16.22 -14.48
CA PRO A 10 24.67 -15.59 -13.82
C PRO A 10 25.93 -16.45 -14.02
N THR A 11 27.07 -15.81 -14.32
CA THR A 11 28.36 -16.49 -14.55
C THR A 11 29.14 -16.70 -13.24
N SER A 12 28.74 -16.03 -12.17
CA SER A 12 29.33 -16.10 -10.82
C SER A 12 28.22 -16.02 -9.76
N PRO A 13 28.48 -16.50 -8.52
CA PRO A 13 27.52 -16.36 -7.42
C PRO A 13 27.15 -14.89 -7.17
N ILE A 14 25.86 -14.61 -6.96
CA ILE A 14 25.39 -13.28 -6.59
C ILE A 14 25.43 -13.18 -5.07
N LEU A 15 26.40 -12.45 -4.55
CA LEU A 15 26.51 -12.10 -3.13
C LEU A 15 26.09 -10.64 -2.98
N THR A 16 24.85 -10.42 -2.53
CA THR A 16 24.32 -9.07 -2.30
C THR A 16 23.33 -9.08 -1.13
N SER A 17 23.15 -7.92 -0.52
CA SER A 17 22.11 -7.68 0.48
C SER A 17 20.93 -7.00 -0.20
N ILE A 18 19.76 -7.62 -0.13
CA ILE A 18 18.53 -7.05 -0.70
C ILE A 18 17.69 -6.52 0.47
N LYS A 19 17.37 -5.23 0.42
CA LYS A 19 16.38 -4.66 1.33
C LYS A 19 15.00 -5.06 0.84
N LEU A 20 14.34 -5.95 1.55
CA LEU A 20 12.97 -6.35 1.24
C LEU A 20 12.02 -5.20 1.52
N SER A 21 11.15 -4.90 0.56
CA SER A 21 10.00 -4.02 0.77
C SER A 21 9.04 -4.66 1.76
N SER A 22 8.40 -3.86 2.61
CA SER A 22 7.40 -4.37 3.54
C SER A 22 6.14 -4.85 2.81
N SER A 23 5.40 -5.73 3.49
CA SER A 23 4.21 -6.39 2.94
C SER A 23 3.09 -5.40 2.68
N LYS A 24 2.55 -5.42 1.46
CA LYS A 24 1.37 -4.64 1.07
C LYS A 24 0.15 -4.97 1.92
N SER A 25 -0.15 -6.26 2.13
CA SER A 25 -1.35 -6.68 2.88
C SER A 25 -1.29 -6.24 4.35
N GLU A 26 -0.11 -6.36 4.98
CA GLU A 26 0.08 -5.95 6.37
C GLU A 26 0.03 -4.42 6.52
N SER A 27 0.61 -3.70 5.55
CA SER A 27 0.55 -2.23 5.54
C SER A 27 -0.89 -1.73 5.40
N ASN A 28 -1.67 -2.33 4.50
CA ASN A 28 -3.08 -1.97 4.33
C ASN A 28 -3.91 -2.30 5.58
N ARG A 29 -3.67 -3.45 6.24
CA ARG A 29 -4.35 -3.81 7.49
C ARG A 29 -4.00 -2.85 8.62
N ALA A 30 -2.72 -2.48 8.76
CA ALA A 30 -2.28 -1.51 9.75
C ALA A 30 -2.91 -0.13 9.52
N LEU A 31 -3.05 0.29 8.26
CA LEU A 31 -3.71 1.55 7.90
C LEU A 31 -5.19 1.56 8.26
N VAL A 32 -5.93 0.48 7.99
CA VAL A 32 -7.33 0.34 8.38
C VAL A 32 -7.48 0.44 9.89
N ILE A 33 -6.67 -0.31 10.63
CA ILE A 33 -6.73 -0.31 12.10
C ILE A 33 -6.43 1.08 12.65
N ASN A 34 -5.43 1.78 12.10
CA ASN A 34 -5.11 3.14 12.52
C ASN A 34 -6.27 4.11 12.25
N ALA A 35 -6.91 4.02 11.09
CA ALA A 35 -8.04 4.86 10.72
C ALA A 35 -9.23 4.67 11.69
N VAL A 36 -9.61 3.42 11.99
CA VAL A 36 -10.68 3.11 12.95
C VAL A 36 -10.31 3.52 14.38
N SER A 37 -9.01 3.53 14.72
CA SER A 37 -8.51 3.99 16.03
C SER A 37 -8.40 5.52 16.15
N GLY A 38 -8.86 6.28 15.15
CA GLY A 38 -8.79 7.74 15.12
C GLY A 38 -7.41 8.29 14.76
N ASN A 39 -6.61 7.56 13.98
CA ASN A 39 -5.28 7.95 13.49
C ASN A 39 -4.25 8.27 14.59
N GLN A 40 -4.33 7.61 15.74
CA GLN A 40 -3.45 7.86 16.90
C GLN A 40 -2.12 7.10 16.85
N CYS A 41 -1.92 6.20 15.88
CA CYS A 41 -0.69 5.39 15.77
C CYS A 41 0.30 5.96 14.74
N ASP A 42 1.58 5.99 15.12
CA ASP A 42 2.70 6.30 14.22
C ASP A 42 3.13 5.03 13.46
N LEU A 43 2.64 4.87 12.22
CA LEU A 43 2.92 3.72 11.38
C LEU A 43 4.26 3.88 10.64
N LYS A 44 5.19 2.93 10.86
CA LYS A 44 6.50 2.87 10.20
C LYS A 44 6.61 1.64 9.31
N ASN A 45 7.55 1.68 8.35
CA ASN A 45 7.84 0.56 7.46
C ASN A 45 6.62 0.12 6.62
N LEU A 46 5.79 1.06 6.19
CA LEU A 46 4.67 0.78 5.28
C LEU A 46 5.17 0.46 3.88
N SER A 47 4.41 -0.33 3.14
CA SER A 47 4.78 -0.81 1.81
C SER A 47 4.89 0.36 0.84
N ASP A 48 5.97 0.36 0.05
CA ASP A 48 6.15 1.30 -1.07
C ASP A 48 5.24 0.96 -2.27
N ALA A 49 4.36 -0.03 -2.11
CA ALA A 49 3.33 -0.34 -3.09
C ALA A 49 2.43 0.87 -3.33
N ARG A 50 2.14 1.14 -4.61
CA ARG A 50 1.30 2.26 -5.03
C ARG A 50 -0.05 2.29 -4.32
N ASP A 51 -0.68 1.12 -4.14
CA ASP A 51 -1.95 0.99 -3.43
C ASP A 51 -1.89 1.47 -1.98
N THR A 52 -0.81 1.10 -1.26
CA THR A 52 -0.60 1.50 0.14
C THR A 52 -0.36 2.99 0.28
N GLN A 53 0.34 3.62 -0.68
CA GLN A 53 0.52 5.07 -0.72
C GLN A 53 -0.79 5.81 -1.05
N THR A 54 -1.59 5.30 -1.99
CA THR A 54 -2.91 5.85 -2.29
C THR A 54 -3.82 5.76 -1.07
N MET A 55 -3.83 4.63 -0.37
CA MET A 55 -4.64 4.42 0.83
C MET A 55 -4.26 5.37 1.97
N GLN A 56 -2.96 5.60 2.23
CA GLN A 56 -2.52 6.62 3.20
C GLN A 56 -3.06 8.01 2.86
N ARG A 57 -2.99 8.41 1.58
CA ARG A 57 -3.48 9.72 1.16
C ARG A 57 -4.99 9.85 1.34
N LEU A 58 -5.74 8.83 0.93
CA LEU A 58 -7.20 8.82 1.06
C LEU A 58 -7.66 8.85 2.52
N LEU A 59 -6.96 8.16 3.42
CA LEU A 59 -7.30 8.14 4.86
C LEU A 59 -6.90 9.40 5.62
N LEU A 60 -5.94 10.16 5.09
CA LEU A 60 -5.56 11.46 5.64
C LEU A 60 -6.31 12.62 4.98
N SER A 61 -6.91 12.41 3.81
CA SER A 61 -7.72 13.42 3.13
C SER A 61 -9.11 13.52 3.79
N ASN A 62 -9.56 14.74 4.02
CA ASN A 62 -10.92 15.03 4.51
C ASN A 62 -11.92 15.21 3.35
N ASP A 63 -11.59 14.66 2.18
CA ASP A 63 -12.33 14.89 0.95
C ASP A 63 -13.58 14.01 0.91
N LYS A 64 -14.72 14.64 0.56
CA LYS A 64 -16.01 13.97 0.37
C LYS A 64 -16.02 12.96 -0.78
N THR A 65 -15.02 13.01 -1.65
CA THR A 65 -14.91 12.18 -2.84
C THR A 65 -13.52 11.57 -2.88
N LEU A 66 -13.44 10.28 -2.60
CA LEU A 66 -12.19 9.53 -2.59
C LEU A 66 -11.96 8.97 -4.00
N ASP A 67 -11.02 9.55 -4.75
CA ASP A 67 -10.63 9.02 -6.06
C ASP A 67 -9.67 7.85 -5.88
N VAL A 68 -10.16 6.66 -6.21
CA VAL A 68 -9.47 5.40 -5.93
C VAL A 68 -8.51 4.99 -7.05
N LEU A 69 -8.41 5.77 -8.14
CA LEU A 69 -7.57 5.45 -9.32
C LEU A 69 -7.79 3.98 -9.77
N ASP A 70 -6.74 3.34 -10.31
CA ASP A 70 -6.80 1.98 -10.86
C ASP A 70 -6.53 0.90 -9.79
N ALA A 71 -7.42 0.79 -8.80
CA ALA A 71 -7.20 -0.10 -7.67
C ALA A 71 -8.48 -0.74 -7.12
N GLY A 72 -8.81 -1.92 -7.63
CA GLY A 72 -9.88 -2.76 -7.08
C GLY A 72 -9.67 -3.12 -5.60
N THR A 73 -8.43 -3.24 -5.13
CA THR A 73 -8.13 -3.51 -3.72
C THR A 73 -8.33 -2.30 -2.83
N THR A 74 -7.97 -1.10 -3.32
CA THR A 74 -8.15 0.15 -2.58
C THR A 74 -9.63 0.48 -2.44
N MET A 75 -10.46 0.19 -3.45
CA MET A 75 -11.91 0.40 -3.36
C MET A 75 -12.54 -0.46 -2.25
N SER A 76 -12.23 -1.76 -2.21
CA SER A 76 -12.78 -2.65 -1.18
C SER A 76 -12.40 -2.21 0.23
N VAL A 77 -11.16 -1.77 0.44
CA VAL A 77 -10.69 -1.34 1.76
C VAL A 77 -11.27 0.02 2.16
N VAL A 78 -11.33 0.97 1.22
CA VAL A 78 -11.94 2.30 1.45
C VAL A 78 -13.42 2.19 1.77
N SER A 79 -14.17 1.35 1.05
CA SER A 79 -15.59 1.11 1.34
C SER A 79 -15.82 0.54 2.74
N VAL A 80 -14.97 -0.39 3.20
CA VAL A 80 -15.07 -0.92 4.58
C VAL A 80 -14.85 0.18 5.61
N ILE A 81 -13.90 1.08 5.38
CA ILE A 81 -13.62 2.18 6.33
C ILE A 81 -14.78 3.17 6.35
N SER A 82 -15.30 3.57 5.18
CA SER A 82 -16.44 4.49 5.08
C SER A 82 -17.68 4.00 5.85
N VAL A 83 -17.95 2.69 5.85
CA VAL A 83 -19.09 2.10 6.55
C VAL A 83 -18.87 2.03 8.08
N LEU A 84 -17.62 1.97 8.53
CA LEU A 84 -17.28 1.91 9.96
C LEU A 84 -17.21 3.29 10.62
N THR A 85 -17.13 4.36 9.83
CA THR A 85 -17.02 5.75 10.30
C THR A 85 -18.32 6.55 10.23
N ASP A 86 -19.46 5.92 9.91
CA ASP A 86 -20.83 6.47 10.02
C ASP A 86 -21.46 6.21 11.41
#